data_AF-A0AAN4IFF8-F1
#
_entry.id   AF-A0AAN4IFF8-F1
#
_cell.length_a   1.000
_cell.length_b   1.000
_cell.length_c   1.000
_cell.angle_alpha   90.00
_cell.angle_beta   90.00
_cell.angle_gamma   90.00
#
_symmetry.space_group_name_H-M   'P 1'
#
loop_
_entity.id
_entity.type
_entity.pdbx_description
1 polymer ?
#
loop_
_entity_poly.entity_id
_entity_poly.type
_entity_poly.pdbx_seq_one_letter_code
_entity_poly.pdbx_strand_id
1 'polypeptide(L)'
;MDSIGKNEKEAAEAIRSYVKPIFGFALNRIKQRAEAEDLAQEIMLQLLKSFSGVRDIRSLDAYVWTVARYTWVNWLKKRAHVPQAFEINGMSELSAAPSREPLDRLLVTEAYRELRREVAFLSDIHRRIVVMHYYDELKISDIAIALNIPVNTVKWHLSEAKKKLRKGMKRMRATGTLSVNPISMGEMGHSGSAGSLGETNDFLGRALAQNIVYAAYHKARTVHQIAEELGMPPSLLEGEVRHLADYNFLIQTSPGKYQSNTIVWDLFELAVAGHQFWQDCAAEVADVHFDAIMEVRRQVEDSGVYVPDGDYNFLLWTLLPKNIEEQSWRSMPAGENFDAVAPMRKDGGQYIAYAALNRSHYADPGFDMSSYVTFGPSLRYVEDSPLYLWQFNTYWSDRQMDWRLLEYRNVEICHAFQQGELPDNEENAEQYSFLLEKGYIRKTKEGYKFNAVWMDSPQTLDRLNKAMPDLSALYAPAVGKLYDKMLNLFLQNQPKHLEPQLAYMVRGNTGGGRLVAYILKHLIDNGKLKPPLPHQQKTISTWMGPVK
;
A
#
# COMPACT_ATOMS: atom_id res chain seq x y z
N MET A 1 17.94 -73.19 0.12
CA MET A 1 17.90 -71.88 0.80
C MET A 1 17.58 -70.76 -0.22
N ASP A 2 16.67 -71.00 -1.19
CA ASP A 2 16.55 -70.17 -2.41
C ASP A 2 15.12 -69.72 -2.76
N SER A 3 14.17 -69.65 -1.82
CA SER A 3 12.81 -69.16 -2.11
C SER A 3 12.47 -67.77 -1.54
N ILE A 4 13.35 -67.15 -0.76
CA ILE A 4 13.07 -65.82 -0.14
C ILE A 4 13.41 -64.68 -1.12
N GLY A 5 14.41 -64.84 -1.99
CA GLY A 5 14.90 -63.76 -2.87
C GLY A 5 14.02 -63.40 -4.08
N LYS A 6 12.98 -64.18 -4.41
CA LYS A 6 12.08 -63.90 -5.55
C LYS A 6 10.95 -62.92 -5.19
N ASN A 7 10.44 -62.92 -3.96
CA ASN A 7 9.35 -62.04 -3.53
C ASN A 7 9.79 -60.58 -3.28
N GLU A 8 11.00 -60.34 -2.78
CA GLU A 8 11.46 -58.97 -2.47
C GLU A 8 11.78 -58.14 -3.73
N LYS A 9 12.35 -58.77 -4.76
CA LYS A 9 12.63 -58.10 -6.04
C LYS A 9 11.35 -57.72 -6.78
N GLU A 10 10.38 -58.62 -6.84
CA GLU A 10 9.08 -58.34 -7.46
C GLU A 10 8.28 -57.27 -6.68
N ALA A 11 8.36 -57.28 -5.34
CA ALA A 11 7.79 -56.23 -4.50
C ALA A 11 8.45 -54.86 -4.72
N ALA A 12 9.79 -54.83 -4.77
CA ALA A 12 10.54 -53.61 -5.00
C ALA A 12 10.25 -53.01 -6.38
N GLU A 13 10.11 -53.84 -7.41
CA GLU A 13 9.72 -53.42 -8.77
C GLU A 13 8.30 -52.83 -8.78
N ALA A 14 7.34 -53.49 -8.13
CA ALA A 14 5.94 -53.07 -8.08
C ALA A 14 5.71 -51.78 -7.28
N ILE A 15 6.50 -51.53 -6.23
CA ILE A 15 6.37 -50.33 -5.39
C ILE A 15 7.21 -49.16 -5.93
N ARG A 16 8.15 -49.40 -6.86
CA ARG A 16 9.05 -48.38 -7.41
C ARG A 16 8.32 -47.17 -8.02
N SER A 17 7.19 -47.41 -8.68
CA SER A 17 6.34 -46.36 -9.25
C SER A 17 5.72 -45.43 -8.22
N TYR A 18 5.70 -45.83 -6.94
CA TYR A 18 5.10 -45.07 -5.84
C TYR A 18 6.09 -44.17 -5.10
N VAL A 19 7.39 -44.22 -5.41
CA VAL A 19 8.41 -43.38 -4.74
C VAL A 19 8.07 -41.89 -4.86
N LYS A 20 7.77 -41.40 -6.07
CA LYS A 20 7.38 -40.00 -6.30
C LYS A 20 6.00 -39.67 -5.69
N PRO A 21 4.94 -40.48 -5.88
CA PRO A 21 3.66 -40.29 -5.20
C PRO A 21 3.74 -40.26 -3.67
N ILE A 22 4.53 -41.14 -3.06
CA ILE A 22 4.72 -41.22 -1.59
C ILE A 22 5.48 -40.01 -1.08
N PHE A 23 6.51 -39.58 -1.81
CA PHE A 23 7.20 -38.33 -1.48
C PHE A 23 6.25 -37.13 -1.57
N GLY A 24 5.43 -37.05 -2.62
CA GLY A 24 4.38 -36.03 -2.73
C GLY A 24 3.36 -36.09 -1.59
N PHE A 25 2.96 -37.31 -1.18
CA PHE A 25 2.07 -37.55 -0.04
C PHE A 25 2.65 -37.06 1.28
N ALA A 26 3.95 -37.28 1.51
CA ALA A 26 4.67 -36.86 2.70
C ALA A 26 4.90 -35.33 2.71
N LEU A 27 5.35 -34.78 1.58
CA LEU A 27 5.62 -33.36 1.42
C LEU A 27 4.35 -32.52 1.59
N ASN A 28 3.22 -33.01 1.08
CA ASN A 28 1.92 -32.37 1.26
C ASN A 28 1.44 -32.32 2.71
N ARG A 29 1.98 -33.16 3.60
CA ARG A 29 1.54 -33.25 5.00
C ARG A 29 2.51 -32.61 6.00
N ILE A 30 3.81 -32.73 5.76
CA ILE A 30 4.84 -32.21 6.67
C ILE A 30 5.30 -30.81 6.26
N LYS A 31 5.21 -30.45 4.97
CA LYS A 31 5.59 -29.14 4.41
C LYS A 31 7.06 -28.72 4.67
N GLN A 32 7.88 -29.58 5.27
CA GLN A 32 9.33 -29.44 5.37
C GLN A 32 9.99 -30.58 4.60
N ARG A 33 10.89 -30.24 3.67
CA ARG A 33 11.44 -31.21 2.72
C ARG A 33 12.20 -32.35 3.41
N ALA A 34 13.08 -32.04 4.36
CA ALA A 34 13.91 -33.04 5.05
C ALA A 34 13.04 -34.08 5.77
N GLU A 35 12.09 -33.64 6.58
CA GLU A 35 11.19 -34.55 7.29
C GLU A 35 10.21 -35.28 6.37
N ALA A 36 9.82 -34.66 5.24
CA ALA A 36 9.02 -35.34 4.23
C ALA A 36 9.80 -36.47 3.54
N GLU A 37 11.11 -36.28 3.32
CA GLU A 37 12.01 -37.33 2.84
C GLU A 37 12.09 -38.48 3.86
N ASP A 38 12.24 -38.17 5.16
CA ASP A 38 12.27 -39.18 6.23
C ASP A 38 10.97 -39.98 6.33
N LEU A 39 9.81 -39.30 6.31
CA LEU A 39 8.51 -39.97 6.32
C LEU A 39 8.32 -40.83 5.06
N ALA A 40 8.70 -40.31 3.89
CA ALA A 40 8.60 -41.07 2.65
C ALA A 40 9.46 -42.33 2.70
N GLN A 41 10.68 -42.25 3.23
CA GLN A 41 11.55 -43.39 3.45
C GLN A 41 10.94 -44.40 4.42
N GLU A 42 10.37 -43.95 5.54
CA GLU A 42 9.70 -44.83 6.50
C GLU A 42 8.49 -45.52 5.86
N ILE A 43 7.69 -44.81 5.06
CA ILE A 43 6.56 -45.41 4.31
C ILE A 43 7.06 -46.48 3.34
N MET A 44 8.11 -46.18 2.56
CA MET A 44 8.71 -47.13 1.63
C MET A 44 9.27 -48.37 2.34
N LEU A 45 9.90 -48.19 3.50
CA LEU A 45 10.43 -49.27 4.32
C LEU A 45 9.31 -50.17 4.86
N GLN A 46 8.22 -49.57 5.36
CA GLN A 46 7.06 -50.32 5.85
C GLN A 46 6.34 -51.05 4.72
N LEU A 47 6.29 -50.47 3.52
CA LEU A 47 5.75 -51.14 2.33
C LEU A 47 6.57 -52.38 1.99
N LEU A 48 7.89 -52.27 1.88
CA LEU A 48 8.77 -53.40 1.59
C LEU A 48 8.67 -54.51 2.66
N LYS A 49 8.61 -54.13 3.94
CA LYS A 49 8.47 -55.07 5.07
C LYS A 49 7.12 -55.78 5.10
N SER A 50 6.04 -55.09 4.73
CA SER A 50 4.68 -55.64 4.80
C SER A 50 4.32 -56.46 3.56
N PHE A 51 4.91 -56.15 2.40
CA PHE A 51 4.68 -56.85 1.14
C PHE A 51 5.13 -58.32 1.15
N SER A 52 6.21 -58.63 1.89
CA SER A 52 6.75 -60.00 2.00
C SER A 52 5.84 -60.96 2.78
N GLY A 53 4.84 -60.44 3.52
CA GLY A 53 3.93 -61.21 4.36
C GLY A 53 2.51 -61.42 3.80
N VAL A 54 2.14 -60.77 2.68
CA VAL A 54 0.76 -60.77 2.18
C VAL A 54 0.65 -61.67 0.94
N ARG A 55 -0.15 -62.74 1.04
CA ARG A 55 -0.31 -63.72 -0.05
C ARG A 55 -1.36 -63.34 -1.10
N ASP A 56 -2.17 -62.29 -0.87
CA ASP A 56 -3.27 -61.93 -1.77
C ASP A 56 -3.59 -60.41 -1.71
N ILE A 57 -3.01 -59.62 -2.62
CA ILE A 57 -3.26 -58.17 -2.73
C ILE A 57 -4.29 -57.92 -3.84
N ARG A 58 -5.54 -57.66 -3.45
CA ARG A 58 -6.65 -57.39 -4.40
C ARG A 58 -6.50 -56.06 -5.16
N SER A 59 -5.82 -55.08 -4.58
CA SER A 59 -5.49 -53.79 -5.21
C SER A 59 -4.19 -53.24 -4.62
N LEU A 60 -3.17 -53.13 -5.47
CA LEU A 60 -1.86 -52.62 -5.08
C LEU A 60 -1.94 -51.15 -4.60
N ASP A 61 -2.72 -50.33 -5.30
CA ASP A 61 -2.97 -48.93 -4.96
C ASP A 61 -3.57 -48.80 -3.55
N ALA A 62 -4.67 -49.51 -3.29
CA ALA A 62 -5.36 -49.45 -1.99
C ALA A 62 -4.45 -49.90 -0.84
N TYR A 63 -3.62 -50.91 -1.09
CA TYR A 63 -2.64 -51.41 -0.13
C TYR A 63 -1.56 -50.37 0.17
N VAL A 64 -0.94 -49.80 -0.87
CA VAL A 64 0.13 -48.81 -0.73
C VAL A 64 -0.33 -47.62 0.10
N TRP A 65 -1.51 -47.07 -0.22
CA TRP A 65 -2.05 -45.91 0.48
C TRP A 65 -2.50 -46.24 1.91
N THR A 66 -2.90 -47.48 2.19
CA THR A 66 -3.22 -47.91 3.56
C THR A 66 -1.98 -47.93 4.45
N VAL A 67 -0.87 -48.49 3.95
CA VAL A 67 0.41 -48.50 4.68
C VAL A 67 0.94 -47.08 4.84
N ALA A 68 0.88 -46.24 3.81
CA ALA A 68 1.28 -44.84 3.88
C ALA A 68 0.52 -44.06 4.98
N ARG A 69 -0.81 -44.24 5.06
CA ARG A 69 -1.65 -43.63 6.11
C ARG A 69 -1.31 -44.15 7.50
N TYR A 70 -1.14 -45.46 7.66
CA TYR A 70 -0.81 -46.07 8.96
C TYR A 70 0.55 -45.58 9.48
N THR A 71 1.55 -45.53 8.60
CA THR A 71 2.89 -45.06 8.91
C THR A 71 2.89 -43.58 9.28
N TRP A 72 2.14 -42.74 8.55
CA TRP A 72 1.93 -41.33 8.90
C TRP A 72 1.33 -41.15 10.29
N VAL A 73 0.27 -41.91 10.62
CA VAL A 73 -0.37 -41.84 11.95
C VAL A 73 0.61 -42.22 13.06
N ASN A 74 1.40 -43.27 12.86
CA ASN A 74 2.42 -43.67 13.84
C ASN A 74 3.54 -42.64 13.95
N TRP A 75 3.90 -42.00 12.85
CA TRP A 75 4.88 -40.92 12.82
C TRP A 75 4.39 -39.71 13.64
N LEU A 76 3.13 -39.31 13.48
CA LEU A 76 2.50 -38.27 14.31
C LEU A 76 2.47 -38.63 15.80
N LYS A 77 2.14 -39.89 16.15
CA LYS A 77 2.11 -40.37 17.54
C LYS A 77 3.48 -40.29 18.23
N LYS A 78 4.54 -40.67 17.51
CA LYS A 78 5.93 -40.54 18.01
C LYS A 78 6.31 -39.07 18.24
N ARG A 79 5.76 -38.18 17.42
CA ARG A 79 6.06 -36.75 17.45
C ARG A 79 5.27 -35.96 18.49
N ALA A 80 4.10 -36.43 18.90
CA ALA A 80 3.31 -35.82 19.98
C ALA A 80 4.01 -35.80 21.36
N HIS A 81 5.15 -36.48 21.50
CA HIS A 81 6.03 -36.40 22.67
C HIS A 81 7.12 -35.30 22.57
N VAL A 82 7.13 -34.49 21.50
CA VAL A 82 8.03 -33.34 21.34
C VAL A 82 7.20 -32.12 20.88
N PRO A 83 7.26 -30.97 21.57
CA PRO A 83 6.42 -29.83 21.22
C PRO A 83 7.04 -29.04 20.06
N GLN A 84 6.37 -29.00 18.89
CA GLN A 84 6.57 -27.92 17.93
C GLN A 84 5.34 -27.68 17.02
N ALA A 85 5.09 -26.40 16.76
CA ALA A 85 3.95 -25.86 16.04
C ALA A 85 4.11 -26.03 14.51
N PHE A 86 3.02 -26.40 13.83
CA PHE A 86 2.96 -26.45 12.36
C PHE A 86 1.91 -25.48 11.82
N GLU A 87 2.37 -24.56 10.97
CA GLU A 87 1.56 -23.80 10.01
C GLU A 87 1.30 -24.65 8.75
N ILE A 88 0.07 -24.66 8.24
CA ILE A 88 -0.33 -25.46 7.07
C ILE A 88 -0.96 -24.54 6.02
N ASN A 89 -0.24 -24.35 4.90
CA ASN A 89 -0.74 -23.69 3.69
C ASN A 89 -1.14 -24.70 2.60
N GLY A 90 -2.34 -24.46 2.04
CA GLY A 90 -2.77 -24.68 0.64
C GLY A 90 -2.65 -26.06 -0.02
N MET A 91 -3.78 -26.65 -0.42
CA MET A 91 -3.91 -27.86 -1.25
C MET A 91 -3.80 -27.53 -2.76
N SER A 92 -3.06 -28.35 -3.53
CA SER A 92 -3.16 -28.43 -4.99
C SER A 92 -3.44 -29.87 -5.45
N GLU A 93 -4.42 -29.96 -6.35
CA GLU A 93 -4.79 -30.95 -7.37
C GLU A 93 -4.48 -32.45 -7.20
N LEU A 94 -5.55 -33.26 -7.22
CA LEU A 94 -5.51 -34.70 -7.52
C LEU A 94 -6.46 -34.99 -8.68
N SER A 95 -5.86 -35.45 -9.78
CA SER A 95 -6.48 -35.82 -11.05
C SER A 95 -7.29 -37.13 -10.94
N ALA A 96 -8.39 -37.24 -11.68
CA ALA A 96 -9.29 -38.40 -11.69
C ALA A 96 -9.20 -39.19 -13.01
N ALA A 97 -9.18 -40.52 -12.93
CA ALA A 97 -9.28 -41.45 -14.08
C ALA A 97 -10.75 -41.84 -14.39
N PRO A 98 -11.11 -42.35 -15.59
CA PRO A 98 -12.47 -42.28 -16.13
C PRO A 98 -13.27 -43.62 -16.18
N SER A 99 -14.57 -43.57 -15.84
CA SER A 99 -15.75 -44.32 -16.41
C SER A 99 -16.97 -44.00 -15.48
N ARG A 100 -18.20 -43.59 -15.85
CA ARG A 100 -19.18 -43.79 -16.95
C ARG A 100 -20.00 -42.47 -17.22
N GLU A 101 -20.83 -42.46 -18.27
CA GLU A 101 -21.84 -41.50 -18.83
C GLU A 101 -21.81 -39.95 -18.60
N PRO A 102 -22.17 -39.11 -19.61
CA PRO A 102 -21.85 -37.66 -19.64
C PRO A 102 -22.72 -36.76 -18.75
N LEU A 103 -24.01 -37.04 -18.59
CA LEU A 103 -24.95 -36.15 -17.88
C LEU A 103 -24.87 -36.32 -16.35
N ASP A 104 -24.82 -37.57 -15.88
CA ASP A 104 -24.59 -37.88 -14.47
C ASP A 104 -23.19 -37.45 -14.02
N ARG A 105 -22.17 -37.53 -14.89
CA ARG A 105 -20.86 -36.92 -14.60
C ARG A 105 -20.96 -35.42 -14.42
N LEU A 106 -21.73 -34.71 -15.23
CA LEU A 106 -21.82 -33.26 -15.13
C LEU A 106 -22.41 -32.84 -13.78
N LEU A 107 -23.52 -33.47 -13.39
CA LEU A 107 -24.20 -33.24 -12.10
C LEU A 107 -23.34 -33.67 -10.91
N VAL A 108 -22.68 -34.84 -10.99
CA VAL A 108 -21.77 -35.32 -9.95
C VAL A 108 -20.55 -34.41 -9.84
N THR A 109 -19.98 -33.98 -10.97
CA THR A 109 -18.82 -33.05 -11.00
C THR A 109 -19.20 -31.68 -10.44
N GLU A 110 -20.42 -31.19 -10.72
CA GLU A 110 -20.94 -29.94 -10.18
C GLU A 110 -21.19 -30.03 -8.68
N ALA A 111 -21.85 -31.08 -8.20
CA ALA A 111 -22.05 -31.33 -6.77
C ALA A 111 -20.71 -31.50 -6.00
N TYR A 112 -19.72 -32.16 -6.61
CA TYR A 112 -18.37 -32.26 -6.04
C TYR A 112 -17.64 -30.91 -6.04
N ARG A 113 -17.81 -30.08 -7.08
CA ARG A 113 -17.26 -28.71 -7.11
C ARG A 113 -17.91 -27.84 -6.04
N GLU A 114 -19.23 -27.90 -5.90
CA GLU A 114 -19.97 -27.20 -4.85
C GLU A 114 -19.53 -27.65 -3.46
N LEU A 115 -19.44 -28.96 -3.22
CA LEU A 115 -18.96 -29.48 -1.94
C LEU A 115 -17.53 -29.02 -1.63
N ARG A 116 -16.62 -29.09 -2.61
CA ARG A 116 -15.24 -28.59 -2.46
C ARG A 116 -15.22 -27.09 -2.14
N ARG A 117 -16.05 -26.29 -2.82
CA ARG A 117 -16.23 -24.88 -2.53
C ARG A 117 -16.69 -24.69 -1.08
N GLU A 118 -17.76 -25.37 -0.66
CA GLU A 118 -18.31 -25.23 0.70
C GLU A 118 -17.34 -25.70 1.79
N VAL A 119 -16.53 -26.73 1.53
CA VAL A 119 -15.43 -27.13 2.43
C VAL A 119 -14.38 -26.04 2.55
N ALA A 120 -14.03 -25.37 1.45
CA ALA A 120 -13.09 -24.28 1.45
C ALA A 120 -13.62 -23.04 2.22
N PHE A 121 -14.96 -22.89 2.28
CA PHE A 121 -15.67 -21.87 3.07
C PHE A 121 -15.87 -22.19 4.56
N LEU A 122 -15.41 -23.34 5.05
CA LEU A 122 -15.35 -23.58 6.50
C LEU A 122 -14.29 -22.68 7.16
N SER A 123 -14.45 -22.39 8.45
CA SER A 123 -13.36 -21.75 9.21
C SER A 123 -12.16 -22.68 9.32
N ASP A 124 -10.94 -22.15 9.46
CA ASP A 124 -9.72 -22.96 9.43
C ASP A 124 -9.81 -24.24 10.27
N ILE A 125 -10.18 -24.14 11.55
CA ILE A 125 -10.29 -25.31 12.44
C ILE A 125 -11.32 -26.34 11.96
N HIS A 126 -12.47 -25.91 11.43
CA HIS A 126 -13.49 -26.80 10.89
C HIS A 126 -13.02 -27.46 9.60
N ARG A 127 -12.38 -26.69 8.71
CA ARG A 127 -11.83 -27.19 7.45
C ARG A 127 -10.75 -28.23 7.71
N ARG A 128 -9.78 -27.93 8.59
CA ARG A 128 -8.69 -28.83 8.97
C ARG A 128 -9.23 -30.15 9.52
N ILE A 129 -10.19 -30.09 10.45
CA ILE A 129 -10.80 -31.29 11.03
C ILE A 129 -11.59 -32.10 9.98
N VAL A 130 -12.33 -31.44 9.08
CA VAL A 130 -13.04 -32.10 7.97
C VAL A 130 -12.06 -32.78 7.01
N VAL A 131 -10.98 -32.09 6.62
CA VAL A 131 -9.94 -32.64 5.75
C VAL A 131 -9.27 -33.84 6.41
N MET A 132 -8.78 -33.68 7.64
CA MET A 132 -8.15 -34.76 8.40
C MET A 132 -9.06 -35.98 8.58
N HIS A 133 -10.36 -35.77 8.79
CA HIS A 133 -11.28 -36.88 9.02
C HIS A 133 -11.77 -37.56 7.72
N TYR A 134 -12.14 -36.79 6.70
CA TYR A 134 -12.78 -37.32 5.50
C TYR A 134 -11.83 -37.54 4.32
N TYR A 135 -10.75 -36.77 4.23
CA TYR A 135 -9.76 -36.89 3.15
C TYR A 135 -8.53 -37.69 3.61
N ASP A 136 -8.06 -37.45 4.83
CA ASP A 136 -6.93 -38.20 5.39
C ASP A 136 -7.33 -39.46 6.16
N GLU A 137 -8.64 -39.70 6.32
CA GLU A 137 -9.23 -40.86 7.01
C GLU A 137 -8.73 -41.06 8.46
N LEU A 138 -8.32 -39.98 9.12
CA LEU A 138 -7.82 -40.03 10.49
C LEU A 138 -8.97 -40.32 11.48
N LYS A 139 -8.66 -41.14 12.50
CA LYS A 139 -9.57 -41.35 13.63
C LYS A 139 -9.66 -40.07 14.45
N ILE A 140 -10.81 -39.82 15.06
CA ILE A 140 -11.06 -38.63 15.90
C ILE A 140 -9.99 -38.48 17.00
N SER A 141 -9.52 -39.60 17.56
CA SER A 141 -8.42 -39.62 18.54
C SER A 141 -7.10 -39.12 17.97
N ASP A 142 -6.77 -39.48 16.73
CA ASP A 142 -5.52 -39.09 16.08
C ASP A 142 -5.57 -37.60 15.66
N ILE A 143 -6.75 -37.10 15.29
CA ILE A 143 -6.99 -35.66 15.00
C ILE A 143 -6.83 -34.82 16.28
N ALA A 144 -7.37 -35.30 17.41
CA ALA A 144 -7.26 -34.64 18.70
C ALA A 144 -5.78 -34.44 19.10
N ILE A 145 -4.96 -35.47 18.87
CA ILE A 145 -3.51 -35.41 19.08
C ILE A 145 -2.86 -34.43 18.11
N ALA A 146 -3.14 -34.53 16.81
CA ALA A 146 -2.52 -33.72 15.77
C ALA A 146 -2.80 -32.21 15.92
N LEU A 147 -3.97 -31.85 16.44
CA LEU A 147 -4.39 -30.45 16.63
C LEU A 147 -4.25 -29.96 18.07
N ASN A 148 -3.79 -30.83 18.99
CA ASN A 148 -3.68 -30.56 20.43
C ASN A 148 -4.99 -30.01 21.05
N ILE A 149 -6.12 -30.67 20.77
CA ILE A 149 -7.45 -30.32 21.31
C ILE A 149 -8.19 -31.56 21.83
N PRO A 150 -9.12 -31.42 22.81
CA PRO A 150 -9.86 -32.58 23.33
C PRO A 150 -10.66 -33.32 22.27
N VAL A 151 -10.76 -34.65 22.41
CA VAL A 151 -11.54 -35.53 21.50
C VAL A 151 -13.00 -35.06 21.35
N ASN A 152 -13.61 -34.59 22.44
CA ASN A 152 -14.97 -34.06 22.40
C ASN A 152 -15.06 -32.74 21.62
N THR A 153 -14.02 -31.91 21.64
CA THR A 153 -13.91 -30.70 20.83
C THR A 153 -13.80 -31.03 19.34
N VAL A 154 -13.06 -32.08 18.97
CA VAL A 154 -13.02 -32.58 17.57
C VAL A 154 -14.41 -33.04 17.11
N LYS A 155 -15.14 -33.80 17.94
CA LYS A 155 -16.52 -34.24 17.65
C LYS A 155 -17.47 -33.05 17.46
N TRP A 156 -17.36 -32.05 18.32
CA TRP A 156 -18.15 -30.82 18.23
C TRP A 156 -17.87 -30.08 16.91
N HIS A 157 -16.60 -29.85 16.57
CA HIS A 157 -16.20 -29.23 15.31
C HIS A 157 -16.68 -30.03 14.08
N LEU A 158 -16.59 -31.37 14.09
CA LEU A 158 -17.11 -32.20 13.00
C LEU A 158 -18.63 -32.02 12.82
N SER A 159 -19.37 -31.96 13.92
CA SER A 159 -20.82 -31.74 13.91
C SER A 159 -21.17 -30.37 13.34
N GLU A 160 -20.50 -29.32 13.82
CA GLU A 160 -20.73 -27.94 13.35
C GLU A 160 -20.30 -27.75 11.90
N ALA A 161 -19.19 -28.36 11.49
CA ALA A 161 -18.75 -28.34 10.09
C ALA A 161 -19.79 -29.00 9.17
N LYS A 162 -20.34 -30.17 9.54
CA LYS A 162 -21.42 -30.83 8.78
C LYS A 162 -22.67 -29.95 8.66
N LYS A 163 -23.08 -29.29 9.74
CA LYS A 163 -24.23 -28.37 9.70
C LYS A 163 -23.98 -27.21 8.74
N LYS A 164 -22.77 -26.62 8.78
CA LYS A 164 -22.36 -25.55 7.86
C LYS A 164 -22.32 -26.00 6.41
N LEU A 165 -21.75 -27.16 6.12
CA LEU A 165 -21.72 -27.75 4.77
C LEU A 165 -23.13 -27.99 4.23
N ARG A 166 -24.03 -28.61 5.03
CA ARG A 166 -25.43 -28.84 4.63
C ARG A 166 -26.17 -27.53 4.36
N LYS A 167 -25.88 -26.47 5.12
CA LYS A 167 -26.48 -25.14 4.90
C LYS A 167 -25.91 -24.47 3.65
N GLY A 168 -24.60 -24.58 3.43
CA GLY A 168 -23.90 -24.05 2.26
C GLY A 168 -24.37 -24.68 0.95
N MET A 169 -24.49 -26.01 0.91
CA MET A 169 -24.96 -26.74 -0.28
C MET A 169 -26.43 -26.46 -0.64
N LYS A 170 -27.25 -25.95 0.29
CA LYS A 170 -28.64 -25.54 0.03
C LYS A 170 -28.76 -24.08 -0.40
N ARG A 171 -27.69 -23.30 -0.32
CA ARG A 171 -27.67 -21.88 -0.69
C ARG A 171 -26.91 -21.74 -2.02
N MET A 172 -27.57 -21.19 -3.02
CA MET A 172 -26.82 -20.52 -4.09
C MET A 172 -26.10 -19.33 -3.44
N ARG A 173 -24.78 -19.39 -3.32
CA ARG A 173 -24.01 -18.25 -2.80
C ARG A 173 -24.16 -17.14 -3.84
N ALA A 174 -24.94 -16.11 -3.51
CA ALA A 174 -24.84 -14.84 -4.21
C ALA A 174 -23.44 -14.30 -3.89
N THR A 175 -22.51 -14.45 -4.82
CA THR A 175 -21.18 -13.88 -4.69
C THR A 175 -21.32 -12.37 -4.74
N GLY A 176 -20.56 -11.66 -3.91
CA GLY A 176 -20.63 -10.20 -3.87
C GLY A 176 -20.14 -9.58 -5.16
N THR A 177 -20.42 -8.29 -5.31
CA THR A 177 -20.11 -7.54 -6.52
C THR A 177 -18.64 -7.56 -6.89
N LEU A 178 -17.72 -7.64 -5.91
CA LEU A 178 -16.28 -7.69 -6.17
C LEU A 178 -15.80 -8.98 -6.84
N SER A 179 -16.59 -10.06 -6.77
CA SER A 179 -16.30 -11.29 -7.52
C SER A 179 -16.50 -11.13 -9.04
N VAL A 180 -17.42 -10.24 -9.44
CA VAL A 180 -17.80 -10.00 -10.83
C VAL A 180 -17.13 -8.76 -11.39
N ASN A 181 -16.97 -7.73 -10.55
CA ASN A 181 -16.36 -6.45 -10.88
C ASN A 181 -15.39 -6.03 -9.76
N PRO A 182 -14.17 -6.59 -9.72
CA PRO A 182 -13.17 -6.21 -8.74
C PRO A 182 -12.78 -4.75 -8.93
N ILE A 183 -12.53 -4.05 -7.82
CA ILE A 183 -12.02 -2.69 -7.88
C ILE A 183 -10.53 -2.71 -8.18
N SER A 184 -10.07 -1.61 -8.77
CA SER A 184 -8.65 -1.27 -8.88
C SER A 184 -8.43 0.05 -8.17
N MET A 185 -7.36 0.12 -7.39
CA MET A 185 -6.85 1.35 -6.81
C MET A 185 -5.60 1.79 -7.59
N GLY A 186 -5.48 3.11 -7.79
CA GLY A 186 -4.37 3.77 -8.46
C GLY A 186 -3.56 4.61 -7.49
N GLU A 187 -3.59 5.93 -7.65
CA GLU A 187 -2.86 6.90 -6.82
C GLU A 187 -2.89 6.52 -5.33
N MET A 188 -1.78 5.91 -4.89
CA MET A 188 -1.60 5.32 -3.57
C MET A 188 -0.42 6.00 -2.92
N GLY A 189 -0.57 6.37 -1.66
CA GLY A 189 0.46 7.09 -0.95
C GLY A 189 0.19 7.14 0.54
N HIS A 190 0.93 8.01 1.22
CA HIS A 190 0.85 8.15 2.65
C HIS A 190 1.11 9.59 3.09
N SER A 191 0.62 9.93 4.29
CA SER A 191 1.05 11.11 5.04
C SER A 191 1.75 10.64 6.30
N GLY A 192 3.04 10.91 6.45
CA GLY A 192 3.86 10.43 7.55
C GLY A 192 5.22 9.90 7.10
N SER A 193 5.79 8.98 7.89
CA SER A 193 7.03 8.29 7.54
C SER A 193 6.76 6.84 7.19
N ALA A 194 7.27 6.39 6.05
CA ALA A 194 7.35 4.98 5.72
C ALA A 194 8.25 4.23 6.71
N GLY A 195 7.95 2.94 6.92
CA GLY A 195 8.79 2.02 7.69
C GLY A 195 9.72 1.21 6.78
N SER A 196 10.44 0.25 7.35
CA SER A 196 11.40 -0.58 6.61
C SER A 196 10.79 -1.45 5.51
N LEU A 197 9.47 -1.65 5.51
CA LEU A 197 8.75 -2.41 4.48
C LEU A 197 8.05 -1.52 3.44
N GLY A 198 8.31 -0.20 3.46
CA GLY A 198 7.82 0.72 2.43
C GLY A 198 6.46 1.35 2.74
N GLU A 199 5.79 1.83 1.70
CA GLU A 199 4.58 2.67 1.76
C GLU A 199 3.32 1.96 1.27
N THR A 200 2.18 2.67 1.20
CA THR A 200 0.88 2.11 0.81
C THR A 200 0.91 1.31 -0.48
N ASN A 201 1.66 1.76 -1.49
CA ASN A 201 1.79 1.05 -2.77
C ASN A 201 2.47 -0.32 -2.64
N ASP A 202 3.42 -0.47 -1.72
CA ASP A 202 4.13 -1.75 -1.50
C ASP A 202 3.21 -2.82 -0.91
N PHE A 203 2.24 -2.41 -0.09
CA PHE A 203 1.26 -3.31 0.52
C PHE A 203 0.02 -3.54 -0.36
N LEU A 204 -0.45 -2.50 -1.05
CA LEU A 204 -1.69 -2.50 -1.82
C LEU A 204 -1.47 -2.59 -3.34
N GLY A 205 -0.24 -2.83 -3.81
CA GLY A 205 0.06 -2.97 -5.24
C GLY A 205 -0.60 -4.20 -5.89
N ARG A 206 -1.04 -5.19 -5.11
CA ARG A 206 -1.72 -6.39 -5.61
C ARG A 206 -3.24 -6.21 -5.56
N ALA A 207 -3.93 -6.56 -6.66
CA ALA A 207 -5.39 -6.48 -6.77
C ALA A 207 -6.14 -7.18 -5.62
N LEU A 208 -5.64 -8.32 -5.14
CA LEU A 208 -6.24 -9.03 -4.01
C LEU A 208 -6.25 -8.18 -2.74
N ALA A 209 -5.14 -7.51 -2.41
CA ALA A 209 -5.02 -6.67 -1.22
C ALA A 209 -5.99 -5.48 -1.30
N GLN A 210 -6.06 -4.81 -2.46
CA GLN A 210 -6.99 -3.71 -2.72
C GLN A 210 -8.44 -4.13 -2.48
N ASN A 211 -8.84 -5.30 -3.03
CA ASN A 211 -10.21 -5.79 -2.91
C ASN A 211 -10.55 -6.27 -1.49
N ILE A 212 -9.58 -6.79 -0.73
CA ILE A 212 -9.77 -7.11 0.70
C ILE A 212 -10.02 -5.83 1.51
N VAL A 213 -9.17 -4.81 1.32
CA VAL A 213 -9.30 -3.49 1.97
C VAL A 213 -10.66 -2.89 1.63
N TYR A 214 -11.05 -2.88 0.35
CA TYR A 214 -12.33 -2.34 -0.10
C TYR A 214 -13.54 -3.13 0.41
N ALA A 215 -13.48 -4.46 0.44
CA ALA A 215 -14.56 -5.29 0.96
C ALA A 215 -14.88 -4.95 2.43
N ALA A 216 -13.85 -4.66 3.23
CA ALA A 216 -13.98 -4.29 4.64
C ALA A 216 -14.10 -2.77 4.89
N TYR A 217 -14.30 -1.96 3.84
CA TYR A 217 -14.19 -0.50 3.94
C TYR A 217 -15.36 0.15 4.69
N HIS A 218 -16.58 0.08 4.14
CA HIS A 218 -17.76 0.70 4.76
C HIS A 218 -18.26 -0.03 6.01
N LYS A 219 -17.86 -1.29 6.21
CA LYS A 219 -18.35 -2.11 7.32
C LYS A 219 -17.31 -3.14 7.70
N ALA A 220 -17.13 -3.31 9.02
CA ALA A 220 -16.35 -4.39 9.57
C ALA A 220 -16.90 -5.76 9.12
N ARG A 221 -16.04 -6.62 8.58
CA ARG A 221 -16.38 -7.95 8.04
C ARG A 221 -15.49 -9.04 8.64
N THR A 222 -16.01 -10.25 8.77
CA THR A 222 -15.19 -11.42 9.02
C THR A 222 -14.48 -11.87 7.75
N VAL A 223 -13.44 -12.70 7.87
CA VAL A 223 -12.76 -13.30 6.70
C VAL A 223 -13.76 -14.04 5.80
N HIS A 224 -14.75 -14.73 6.39
CA HIS A 224 -15.83 -15.37 5.64
C HIS A 224 -16.68 -14.40 4.82
N GLN A 225 -16.99 -13.23 5.36
CA GLN A 225 -17.80 -12.21 4.66
C GLN A 225 -17.01 -11.49 3.57
N ILE A 226 -15.69 -11.32 3.76
CA ILE A 226 -14.79 -10.83 2.71
C ILE A 226 -14.70 -11.87 1.59
N ALA A 227 -14.51 -13.13 1.95
CA ALA A 227 -14.47 -14.26 1.02
C ALA A 227 -15.75 -14.40 0.17
N GLU A 228 -16.92 -14.21 0.78
CA GLU A 228 -18.21 -14.16 0.07
C GLU A 228 -18.29 -12.99 -0.92
N GLU A 229 -17.74 -11.83 -0.56
CA GLU A 229 -17.71 -10.65 -1.44
C GLU A 229 -16.81 -10.87 -2.66
N LEU A 230 -15.63 -11.44 -2.43
CA LEU A 230 -14.62 -11.69 -3.46
C LEU A 230 -14.90 -12.97 -4.27
N GLY A 231 -15.89 -13.77 -3.87
CA GLY A 231 -16.16 -15.08 -4.51
C GLY A 231 -15.02 -16.09 -4.31
N MET A 232 -14.18 -15.90 -3.30
CA MET A 232 -12.99 -16.70 -3.03
C MET A 232 -13.15 -17.57 -1.79
N PRO A 233 -12.45 -18.70 -1.67
CA PRO A 233 -12.36 -19.43 -0.42
C PRO A 233 -11.68 -18.64 0.71
N PRO A 234 -12.23 -18.60 1.93
CA PRO A 234 -11.61 -18.01 3.12
C PRO A 234 -10.16 -18.45 3.37
N SER A 235 -9.81 -19.72 3.09
CA SER A 235 -8.43 -20.24 3.20
C SER A 235 -7.41 -19.39 2.48
N LEU A 236 -7.78 -18.85 1.31
CA LEU A 236 -6.87 -18.09 0.48
C LEU A 236 -6.70 -16.65 0.97
N LEU A 237 -7.60 -16.18 1.84
CA LEU A 237 -7.62 -14.81 2.35
C LEU A 237 -7.09 -14.72 3.78
N GLU A 238 -7.11 -15.79 4.57
CA GLU A 238 -6.71 -15.79 5.99
C GLU A 238 -5.28 -15.28 6.21
N GLY A 239 -4.33 -15.57 5.32
CA GLY A 239 -2.96 -15.04 5.39
C GLY A 239 -2.88 -13.56 5.03
N GLU A 240 -3.51 -13.17 3.93
CA GLU A 240 -3.50 -11.79 3.42
C GLU A 240 -4.22 -10.81 4.36
N VAL A 241 -5.39 -11.19 4.90
CA VAL A 241 -6.13 -10.37 5.88
C VAL A 241 -5.31 -10.18 7.16
N ARG A 242 -4.63 -11.22 7.64
CA ARG A 242 -3.74 -11.11 8.81
C ARG A 242 -2.58 -10.17 8.54
N HIS A 243 -1.92 -10.32 7.38
CA HIS A 243 -0.82 -9.46 6.99
C HIS A 243 -1.25 -7.98 6.93
N LEU A 244 -2.37 -7.68 6.25
CA LEU A 244 -2.89 -6.31 6.19
C LEU A 244 -3.29 -5.75 7.56
N ALA A 245 -3.78 -6.60 8.47
CA ALA A 245 -4.07 -6.20 9.84
C ALA A 245 -2.80 -5.95 10.68
N ASP A 246 -1.76 -6.78 10.50
CA ASP A 246 -0.48 -6.65 11.21
C ASP A 246 0.24 -5.32 10.92
N TYR A 247 -0.03 -4.74 9.75
CA TYR A 247 0.54 -3.47 9.27
C TYR A 247 -0.48 -2.32 9.20
N ASN A 248 -1.59 -2.43 9.94
CA ASN A 248 -2.61 -1.38 10.12
C ASN A 248 -3.33 -0.91 8.85
N PHE A 249 -3.36 -1.69 7.77
CA PHE A 249 -4.27 -1.45 6.63
C PHE A 249 -5.69 -1.94 6.95
N LEU A 250 -5.81 -2.89 7.88
CA LEU A 250 -7.07 -3.28 8.51
C LEU A 250 -6.93 -3.13 10.04
N ILE A 251 -8.01 -2.75 10.70
CA ILE A 251 -8.12 -2.78 12.16
C ILE A 251 -9.11 -3.88 12.58
N GLN A 252 -8.82 -4.53 13.71
CA GLN A 252 -9.71 -5.53 14.27
C GLN A 252 -10.72 -4.87 15.23
N THR A 253 -11.97 -4.74 14.81
CA THR A 253 -13.03 -4.11 15.62
C THR A 253 -13.55 -5.03 16.73
N SER A 254 -13.41 -6.35 16.53
CA SER A 254 -13.75 -7.40 17.48
C SER A 254 -13.04 -8.69 17.04
N PRO A 255 -12.86 -9.71 17.89
CA PRO A 255 -12.17 -10.94 17.52
C PRO A 255 -12.68 -11.53 16.19
N GLY A 256 -11.79 -11.64 15.19
CA GLY A 256 -12.09 -12.18 13.86
C GLY A 256 -12.88 -11.27 12.91
N LYS A 257 -13.09 -9.99 13.27
CA LYS A 257 -13.80 -8.99 12.45
C LYS A 257 -12.91 -7.80 12.16
N TYR A 258 -12.73 -7.49 10.88
CA TYR A 258 -11.77 -6.53 10.36
C TYR A 258 -12.49 -5.40 9.64
N GLN A 259 -12.01 -4.18 9.80
CA GLN A 259 -12.47 -3.01 9.07
C GLN A 259 -11.27 -2.31 8.42
N SER A 260 -11.44 -1.72 7.24
CA SER A 260 -10.37 -0.98 6.59
C SER A 260 -9.90 0.18 7.44
N ASN A 261 -8.59 0.36 7.52
CA ASN A 261 -7.93 1.51 8.14
C ASN A 261 -7.14 2.33 7.10
N THR A 262 -7.52 2.19 5.83
CA THR A 262 -6.98 2.94 4.69
C THR A 262 -8.07 3.87 4.18
N ILE A 263 -7.73 5.14 3.97
CA ILE A 263 -8.62 6.10 3.31
C ILE A 263 -8.75 5.70 1.84
N VAL A 264 -9.97 5.40 1.42
CA VAL A 264 -10.28 5.16 0.01
C VAL A 264 -11.12 6.33 -0.48
N TRP A 265 -10.61 7.07 -1.45
CA TRP A 265 -11.25 8.27 -1.96
C TRP A 265 -11.34 8.28 -3.48
N ASP A 266 -12.14 9.20 -3.98
CA ASP A 266 -12.23 9.51 -5.40
C ASP A 266 -11.65 10.90 -5.63
N LEU A 267 -10.36 10.96 -5.91
CA LEU A 267 -9.64 12.24 -6.03
C LEU A 267 -10.17 13.10 -7.18
N PHE A 268 -10.71 12.49 -8.23
CA PHE A 268 -11.30 13.21 -9.34
C PHE A 268 -12.60 13.90 -8.90
N GLU A 269 -13.56 13.15 -8.35
CA GLU A 269 -14.84 13.71 -7.89
C GLU A 269 -14.62 14.80 -6.83
N LEU A 270 -13.67 14.58 -5.92
CA LEU A 270 -13.29 15.56 -4.90
C LEU A 270 -12.63 16.81 -5.51
N ALA A 271 -11.80 16.66 -6.54
CA ALA A 271 -11.21 17.80 -7.24
C ALA A 271 -12.27 18.62 -7.99
N VAL A 272 -13.20 17.95 -8.68
CA VAL A 272 -14.31 18.60 -9.40
C VAL A 272 -15.24 19.32 -8.43
N ALA A 273 -15.72 18.64 -7.40
CA ALA A 273 -16.66 19.22 -6.44
C ALA A 273 -16.00 20.31 -5.57
N GLY A 274 -14.70 20.19 -5.28
CA GLY A 274 -13.95 21.19 -4.53
C GLY A 274 -13.52 22.41 -5.35
N HIS A 275 -13.53 22.32 -6.69
CA HIS A 275 -12.98 23.36 -7.58
C HIS A 275 -13.51 24.76 -7.27
N GLN A 276 -14.85 24.90 -7.18
CA GLN A 276 -15.49 26.17 -6.88
C GLN A 276 -15.12 26.68 -5.48
N PHE A 277 -14.92 25.80 -4.51
CA PHE A 277 -14.59 26.22 -3.14
C PHE A 277 -13.21 26.85 -3.07
N TRP A 278 -12.22 26.26 -3.75
CA TRP A 278 -10.89 26.87 -3.86
C TRP A 278 -10.92 28.17 -4.67
N GLN A 279 -11.72 28.26 -5.73
CA GLN A 279 -11.89 29.51 -6.49
C GLN A 279 -12.47 30.64 -5.61
N ASP A 280 -13.53 30.34 -4.86
CA ASP A 280 -14.15 31.29 -3.93
C ASP A 280 -13.12 31.79 -2.91
N CYS A 281 -12.34 30.88 -2.32
CA CYS A 281 -11.32 31.21 -1.34
C CYS A 281 -10.18 32.04 -1.97
N ALA A 282 -9.70 31.66 -3.15
CA ALA A 282 -8.67 32.40 -3.87
C ALA A 282 -9.14 33.82 -4.22
N ALA A 283 -10.39 34.00 -4.67
CA ALA A 283 -10.95 35.31 -4.96
C ALA A 283 -11.07 36.22 -3.71
N GLU A 284 -11.25 35.63 -2.52
CA GLU A 284 -11.30 36.39 -1.26
C GLU A 284 -9.91 36.91 -0.84
N VAL A 285 -8.84 36.17 -1.11
CA VAL A 285 -7.51 36.46 -0.53
C VAL A 285 -6.44 36.91 -1.53
N ALA A 286 -6.52 36.52 -2.81
CA ALA A 286 -5.41 36.62 -3.76
C ALA A 286 -4.95 38.06 -3.99
N ASP A 287 -5.87 38.96 -4.32
CA ASP A 287 -5.53 40.34 -4.65
C ASP A 287 -5.00 41.12 -3.44
N VAL A 288 -5.63 40.92 -2.28
CA VAL A 288 -5.21 41.54 -1.02
C VAL A 288 -3.83 41.03 -0.60
N HIS A 289 -3.58 39.72 -0.75
CA HIS A 289 -2.27 39.13 -0.49
C HIS A 289 -1.19 39.73 -1.40
N PHE A 290 -1.46 39.78 -2.71
CA PHE A 290 -0.52 40.34 -3.67
C PHE A 290 -0.19 41.79 -3.35
N ASP A 291 -1.20 42.62 -3.10
CA ASP A 291 -1.01 44.03 -2.78
C ASP A 291 -0.20 44.21 -1.49
N ALA A 292 -0.44 43.40 -0.46
CA ALA A 292 0.35 43.40 0.77
C ALA A 292 1.83 43.02 0.56
N ILE A 293 2.13 42.06 -0.34
CA ILE A 293 3.52 41.76 -0.72
C ILE A 293 4.15 42.94 -1.47
N MET A 294 3.40 43.59 -2.35
CA MET A 294 3.89 44.73 -3.11
C MET A 294 4.15 45.96 -2.23
N GLU A 295 3.39 46.15 -1.15
CA GLU A 295 3.63 47.21 -0.15
C GLU A 295 4.98 47.05 0.57
N VAL A 296 5.43 45.82 0.78
CA VAL A 296 6.72 45.52 1.44
C VAL A 296 7.87 45.32 0.45
N ARG A 297 7.65 45.62 -0.83
CA ARG A 297 8.64 45.38 -1.90
C ARG A 297 10.01 45.95 -1.59
N ARG A 298 10.06 47.18 -1.07
CA ARG A 298 11.34 47.85 -0.77
C ARG A 298 12.10 47.14 0.34
N GLN A 299 11.41 46.71 1.39
CA GLN A 299 11.99 45.96 2.50
C GLN A 299 12.50 44.58 2.05
N VAL A 300 11.79 43.95 1.11
CA VAL A 300 12.21 42.70 0.47
C VAL A 300 13.47 42.93 -0.37
N GLU A 301 13.52 43.97 -1.20
CA GLU A 301 14.71 44.31 -2.01
C GLU A 301 15.92 44.67 -1.11
N ASP A 302 15.67 45.40 0.00
CA ASP A 302 16.68 45.77 0.99
C ASP A 302 17.13 44.58 1.88
N SER A 303 16.50 43.41 1.78
CA SER A 303 16.87 42.22 2.57
C SER A 303 18.22 41.63 2.19
N GLY A 304 18.72 41.92 0.99
CA GLY A 304 19.94 41.33 0.43
C GLY A 304 19.71 40.01 -0.33
N VAL A 305 18.45 39.61 -0.55
CA VAL A 305 18.13 38.42 -1.33
C VAL A 305 18.63 38.55 -2.78
N TYR A 306 19.32 37.53 -3.26
CA TYR A 306 19.74 37.47 -4.66
C TYR A 306 18.56 37.04 -5.53
N VAL A 307 18.31 37.82 -6.58
CA VAL A 307 17.27 37.58 -7.59
C VAL A 307 17.94 37.58 -8.97
N PRO A 308 17.83 36.49 -9.76
CA PRO A 308 18.30 36.49 -11.15
C PRO A 308 17.77 37.68 -11.95
N ASP A 309 18.69 38.40 -12.59
CA ASP A 309 18.43 39.62 -13.37
C ASP A 309 17.75 40.77 -12.62
N GLY A 310 17.62 40.69 -11.29
CA GLY A 310 16.80 41.64 -10.52
C GLY A 310 15.31 41.58 -10.90
N ASP A 311 14.84 40.47 -11.50
CA ASP A 311 13.46 40.32 -11.92
C ASP A 311 12.54 40.07 -10.72
N TYR A 312 11.88 41.13 -10.25
CA TYR A 312 10.96 41.03 -9.12
C TYR A 312 9.76 40.10 -9.41
N ASN A 313 9.31 39.98 -10.67
CA ASN A 313 8.26 39.02 -11.02
C ASN A 313 8.74 37.59 -10.81
N PHE A 314 10.00 37.30 -11.13
CA PHE A 314 10.61 36.01 -10.82
C PHE A 314 10.71 35.75 -9.32
N LEU A 315 11.02 36.77 -8.51
CA LEU A 315 11.01 36.65 -7.05
C LEU A 315 9.59 36.37 -6.51
N LEU A 316 8.55 36.99 -7.06
CA LEU A 316 7.15 36.75 -6.67
C LEU A 316 6.73 35.29 -6.85
N TRP A 317 7.25 34.60 -7.87
CA TRP A 317 7.05 33.16 -8.06
C TRP A 317 7.62 32.28 -6.93
N THR A 318 8.43 32.85 -6.04
CA THR A 318 8.94 32.20 -4.82
C THR A 318 8.27 32.75 -3.56
N LEU A 319 8.11 34.07 -3.44
CA LEU A 319 7.51 34.69 -2.26
C LEU A 319 6.03 34.36 -2.08
N LEU A 320 5.24 34.42 -3.16
CA LEU A 320 3.80 34.15 -3.11
C LEU A 320 3.54 32.71 -2.64
N PRO A 321 4.04 31.64 -3.29
CA PRO A 321 3.76 30.28 -2.84
C PRO A 321 4.21 30.02 -1.40
N LYS A 322 5.36 30.57 -1.01
CA LYS A 322 5.90 30.42 0.34
C LYS A 322 5.00 31.09 1.39
N ASN A 323 4.65 32.35 1.21
CA ASN A 323 3.83 33.07 2.17
C ASN A 323 2.38 32.56 2.17
N ILE A 324 1.79 32.26 1.01
CA ILE A 324 0.45 31.65 0.93
C ILE A 324 0.41 30.34 1.73
N GLU A 325 1.40 29.47 1.56
CA GLU A 325 1.50 28.21 2.32
C GLU A 325 1.56 28.46 3.83
N GLU A 326 2.44 29.36 4.28
CA GLU A 326 2.58 29.71 5.69
C GLU A 326 1.31 30.32 6.29
N GLN A 327 0.71 31.31 5.61
CA GLN A 327 -0.47 32.03 6.10
C GLN A 327 -1.70 31.13 6.13
N SER A 328 -1.90 30.32 5.08
CA SER A 328 -3.04 29.40 5.01
C SER A 328 -2.92 28.26 6.03
N TRP A 329 -1.73 27.67 6.20
CA TRP A 329 -1.51 26.59 7.17
C TRP A 329 -1.69 27.06 8.61
N ARG A 330 -1.09 28.21 8.99
CA ARG A 330 -1.24 28.79 10.34
C ARG A 330 -2.67 29.18 10.68
N SER A 331 -3.46 29.50 9.66
CA SER A 331 -4.84 29.97 9.82
C SER A 331 -5.86 28.85 9.75
N MET A 332 -5.44 27.59 9.54
CA MET A 332 -6.34 26.45 9.52
C MET A 332 -6.97 26.19 10.89
N PRO A 333 -8.22 25.70 10.95
CA PRO A 333 -8.83 25.29 12.20
C PRO A 333 -7.98 24.27 12.96
N ALA A 334 -7.94 24.43 14.30
CA ALA A 334 -7.30 23.47 15.19
C ALA A 334 -8.01 22.11 15.15
N GLY A 335 -7.30 21.05 15.52
CA GLY A 335 -7.81 19.68 15.51
C GLY A 335 -6.69 18.71 15.85
N GLU A 336 -6.92 17.42 15.65
CA GLU A 336 -6.00 16.38 16.14
C GLU A 336 -4.60 16.48 15.51
N ASN A 337 -3.59 16.21 16.33
CA ASN A 337 -2.19 16.14 15.90
C ASN A 337 -1.92 14.82 15.18
N PHE A 338 -0.89 14.81 14.32
CA PHE A 338 -0.51 13.66 13.50
C PHE A 338 -0.39 12.35 14.31
N ASP A 339 0.32 12.40 15.44
CA ASP A 339 0.56 11.21 16.27
C ASP A 339 -0.71 10.59 16.87
N ALA A 340 -1.78 11.38 17.01
CA ALA A 340 -3.06 10.87 17.51
C ALA A 340 -3.83 10.07 16.46
N VAL A 341 -3.63 10.39 15.17
CA VAL A 341 -4.42 9.84 14.06
C VAL A 341 -3.66 8.85 13.18
N ALA A 342 -2.33 8.93 13.17
CA ALA A 342 -1.47 8.08 12.34
C ALA A 342 -1.08 6.79 13.07
N PRO A 343 -1.50 5.61 12.58
CA PRO A 343 -1.19 4.34 13.23
C PRO A 343 0.30 4.00 13.13
N MET A 344 0.90 3.57 14.26
CA MET A 344 2.26 3.05 14.30
C MET A 344 2.29 1.59 13.86
N ARG A 345 3.08 1.28 12.82
CA ARG A 345 3.27 -0.07 12.28
C ARG A 345 4.47 -0.77 12.91
N LYS A 346 4.45 -2.11 12.85
CA LYS A 346 5.49 -2.98 13.42
C LYS A 346 6.88 -2.81 12.81
N ASP A 347 6.95 -2.30 11.58
CA ASP A 347 8.20 -2.07 10.84
C ASP A 347 8.78 -0.66 11.03
N GLY A 348 8.22 0.12 11.96
CA GLY A 348 8.62 1.48 12.29
C GLY A 348 7.95 2.58 11.46
N GLY A 349 7.08 2.22 10.51
CA GLY A 349 6.32 3.22 9.75
C GLY A 349 5.19 3.81 10.60
N GLN A 350 4.97 5.13 10.49
CA GLN A 350 3.86 5.82 11.12
C GLN A 350 3.24 6.76 10.09
N TYR A 351 2.12 6.34 9.51
CA TYR A 351 1.47 7.13 8.47
C TYR A 351 -0.01 6.81 8.31
N ILE A 352 -0.75 7.80 7.79
CA ILE A 352 -2.13 7.64 7.32
C ILE A 352 -2.08 7.11 5.89
N ALA A 353 -2.60 5.90 5.67
CA ALA A 353 -2.62 5.26 4.36
C ALA A 353 -3.80 5.77 3.52
N TYR A 354 -3.56 6.10 2.25
CA TYR A 354 -4.62 6.46 1.32
C TYR A 354 -4.45 5.81 -0.06
N ALA A 355 -5.59 5.59 -0.73
CA ALA A 355 -5.64 5.03 -2.07
C ALA A 355 -6.83 5.62 -2.85
N ALA A 356 -6.62 5.94 -4.13
CA ALA A 356 -7.68 6.39 -5.02
C ALA A 356 -8.27 5.24 -5.84
N LEU A 357 -9.58 5.20 -6.03
CA LEU A 357 -10.21 4.25 -6.96
C LEU A 357 -9.86 4.64 -8.41
N ASN A 358 -9.34 3.69 -9.18
CA ASN A 358 -9.19 3.84 -10.62
C ASN A 358 -10.56 3.76 -11.28
N ARG A 359 -11.06 4.88 -11.79
CA ARG A 359 -12.21 4.86 -12.70
C ARG A 359 -11.70 4.77 -14.13
N SER A 360 -12.25 3.82 -14.90
CA SER A 360 -11.85 3.58 -16.28
C SER A 360 -12.20 4.73 -17.22
N HIS A 361 -13.09 5.64 -16.81
CA HIS A 361 -13.43 6.86 -17.53
C HIS A 361 -13.82 7.96 -16.55
N TYR A 362 -12.99 8.98 -16.44
CA TYR A 362 -13.43 10.24 -15.83
C TYR A 362 -14.21 11.04 -16.87
N ALA A 363 -15.31 11.67 -16.44
CA ALA A 363 -15.98 12.65 -17.27
C ALA A 363 -15.03 13.84 -17.52
N ASP A 364 -15.29 14.63 -18.56
CA ASP A 364 -14.62 15.92 -18.69
C ASP A 364 -15.01 16.77 -17.46
N PRO A 365 -14.04 17.18 -16.61
CA PRO A 365 -14.32 18.00 -15.43
C PRO A 365 -14.83 19.41 -15.77
N GLY A 366 -14.76 19.82 -17.04
CA GLY A 366 -15.18 21.16 -17.50
C GLY A 366 -14.14 22.25 -17.24
N PHE A 367 -12.95 21.87 -16.77
CA PHE A 367 -11.80 22.77 -16.56
C PHE A 367 -10.48 22.01 -16.66
N ASP A 368 -9.39 22.71 -16.93
CA ASP A 368 -8.06 22.09 -16.94
C ASP A 368 -7.59 21.81 -15.50
N MET A 369 -7.68 20.55 -15.07
CA MET A 369 -7.20 20.14 -13.76
C MET A 369 -5.69 20.24 -13.60
N SER A 370 -4.91 20.15 -14.70
CA SER A 370 -3.44 20.14 -14.63
C SER A 370 -2.90 21.46 -14.09
N SER A 371 -3.58 22.57 -14.37
CA SER A 371 -3.31 23.91 -13.84
C SER A 371 -3.33 24.01 -12.31
N TYR A 372 -3.92 23.03 -11.60
CA TYR A 372 -4.09 23.04 -10.15
C TYR A 372 -3.32 21.94 -9.43
N VAL A 373 -2.47 21.20 -10.15
CA VAL A 373 -1.64 20.16 -9.55
C VAL A 373 -0.42 20.81 -8.90
N THR A 374 -0.14 20.41 -7.65
CA THR A 374 0.97 20.93 -6.86
C THR A 374 1.75 19.81 -6.19
N PHE A 375 3.02 20.04 -5.90
CA PHE A 375 3.85 19.12 -5.14
C PHE A 375 4.85 19.86 -4.24
N GLY A 376 4.85 19.54 -2.95
CA GLY A 376 5.60 20.26 -1.92
C GLY A 376 4.67 20.87 -0.85
N PRO A 377 5.21 21.73 0.04
CA PRO A 377 6.58 22.21 0.06
C PRO A 377 7.57 21.09 0.36
N SER A 378 8.65 21.04 -0.42
CA SER A 378 9.77 20.13 -0.18
C SER A 378 10.90 20.89 0.46
N LEU A 379 11.26 20.46 1.67
CA LEU A 379 12.36 21.03 2.45
C LEU A 379 13.50 20.01 2.53
N ARG A 380 14.74 20.47 2.32
CA ARG A 380 15.96 19.67 2.51
C ARG A 380 16.96 20.48 3.33
N TYR A 381 17.45 19.89 4.41
CA TYR A 381 18.63 20.34 5.13
C TYR A 381 19.79 19.45 4.72
N VAL A 382 20.93 20.06 4.40
CA VAL A 382 22.17 19.31 4.18
C VAL A 382 22.71 18.91 5.55
N GLU A 383 23.02 17.62 5.72
CA GLU A 383 23.60 17.12 6.97
C GLU A 383 24.96 17.80 7.22
N ASP A 384 25.23 18.14 8.49
CA ASP A 384 26.46 18.84 8.91
C ASP A 384 26.78 20.15 8.18
N SER A 385 25.79 20.79 7.55
CA SER A 385 25.94 22.05 6.83
C SER A 385 24.81 23.04 7.16
N PRO A 386 25.05 24.37 7.11
CA PRO A 386 24.01 25.37 7.28
C PRO A 386 23.09 25.48 6.06
N LEU A 387 23.34 24.73 4.98
CA LEU A 387 22.63 24.84 3.72
C LEU A 387 21.24 24.18 3.76
N TYR A 388 20.29 24.81 3.07
CA TYR A 388 18.95 24.26 2.83
C TYR A 388 18.40 24.61 1.45
N LEU A 389 17.38 23.85 1.07
CA LEU A 389 16.56 24.05 -0.13
C LEU A 389 15.09 24.00 0.25
N TRP A 390 14.35 24.98 -0.25
CA TRP A 390 12.89 24.94 -0.27
C TRP A 390 12.40 24.99 -1.71
N GLN A 391 11.55 24.04 -2.08
CA GLN A 391 10.95 23.95 -3.41
C GLN A 391 9.46 23.61 -3.35
N PHE A 392 8.69 24.23 -4.23
CA PHE A 392 7.26 23.95 -4.41
C PHE A 392 6.96 23.89 -5.90
N ASN A 393 6.46 22.75 -6.39
CA ASN A 393 6.15 22.58 -7.81
C ASN A 393 4.68 22.91 -8.05
N THR A 394 4.43 23.63 -9.13
CA THR A 394 3.12 23.99 -9.67
C THR A 394 3.08 23.65 -11.15
N TYR A 395 1.91 23.82 -11.79
CA TYR A 395 1.76 23.70 -13.23
C TYR A 395 2.79 24.50 -14.05
N TRP A 396 3.22 25.67 -13.56
CA TRP A 396 4.20 26.51 -14.23
C TRP A 396 5.65 26.09 -14.01
N SER A 397 5.88 25.06 -13.18
CA SER A 397 7.21 24.52 -12.90
C SER A 397 7.56 23.45 -13.94
N ASP A 398 8.60 23.69 -14.75
CA ASP A 398 9.12 22.68 -15.69
C ASP A 398 10.07 21.71 -14.97
N ARG A 399 9.55 21.04 -13.94
CA ARG A 399 10.28 20.07 -13.12
C ARG A 399 9.51 18.77 -13.02
N GLN A 400 10.22 17.65 -13.02
CA GLN A 400 9.63 16.36 -12.67
C GLN A 400 9.19 16.36 -11.20
N MET A 401 7.94 15.95 -10.94
CA MET A 401 7.33 15.91 -9.61
C MET A 401 7.58 14.56 -8.93
N ASP A 402 8.82 14.33 -8.47
CA ASP A 402 9.18 13.14 -7.68
C ASP A 402 10.09 13.56 -6.50
N TRP A 403 9.71 13.14 -5.28
CA TRP A 403 10.48 13.42 -4.07
C TRP A 403 11.90 12.85 -4.12
N ARG A 404 12.11 11.80 -4.93
CA ARG A 404 13.41 11.13 -5.12
C ARG A 404 14.40 11.97 -5.92
N LEU A 405 13.93 12.99 -6.66
CA LEU A 405 14.78 13.87 -7.48
C LEU A 405 15.31 15.10 -6.70
N LEU A 406 14.97 15.21 -5.42
CA LEU A 406 15.37 16.28 -4.52
C LEU A 406 16.54 15.82 -3.62
N GLU A 407 17.75 15.92 -4.15
CA GLU A 407 19.00 15.49 -3.50
C GLU A 407 19.71 16.65 -2.77
N TYR A 408 20.42 16.35 -1.68
CA TYR A 408 21.25 17.32 -0.93
C TYR A 408 22.36 17.91 -1.81
N ARG A 409 22.92 17.08 -2.72
CA ARG A 409 23.93 17.46 -3.72
C ARG A 409 23.53 18.68 -4.55
N ASN A 410 22.22 18.90 -4.74
CA ASN A 410 21.70 20.05 -5.48
C ASN A 410 22.16 21.38 -4.86
N VAL A 411 22.16 21.48 -3.53
CA VAL A 411 22.39 22.74 -2.81
C VAL A 411 23.87 23.03 -2.64
N GLU A 412 24.67 22.00 -2.39
CA GLU A 412 26.12 22.12 -2.20
C GLU A 412 26.81 22.60 -3.47
N ILE A 413 26.45 22.05 -4.64
CA ILE A 413 27.01 22.48 -5.92
C ILE A 413 26.57 23.93 -6.24
N CYS A 414 25.30 24.28 -5.96
CA CYS A 414 24.82 25.66 -6.10
C CYS A 414 25.58 26.62 -5.18
N HIS A 415 25.87 26.20 -3.94
CA HIS A 415 26.64 26.98 -2.98
C HIS A 415 28.08 27.21 -3.47
N ALA A 416 28.77 26.15 -3.88
CA ALA A 416 30.13 26.24 -4.42
C ALA A 416 30.19 27.16 -5.65
N PHE A 417 29.18 27.10 -6.53
CA PHE A 417 29.06 28.04 -7.66
C PHE A 417 28.90 29.49 -7.17
N GLN A 418 28.04 29.74 -6.18
CA GLN A 418 27.81 31.09 -5.61
C GLN A 418 29.04 31.66 -4.88
N GLN A 419 29.84 30.81 -4.23
CA GLN A 419 31.08 31.23 -3.58
C GLN A 419 32.25 31.41 -4.57
N GLY A 420 32.08 31.06 -5.85
CA GLY A 420 33.16 31.08 -6.84
C GLY A 420 34.16 29.93 -6.67
N GLU A 421 33.81 28.91 -5.89
CA GLU A 421 34.62 27.73 -5.59
C GLU A 421 34.50 26.64 -6.68
N LEU A 422 33.60 26.83 -7.65
CA LEU A 422 33.37 25.92 -8.76
C LEU A 422 33.80 26.55 -10.11
N PRO A 423 35.11 26.59 -10.44
CA PRO A 423 35.59 27.17 -11.70
C PRO A 423 35.13 26.36 -12.92
N ASP A 424 34.89 27.05 -14.05
CA ASP A 424 34.56 26.43 -15.35
C ASP A 424 35.81 25.80 -15.96
N ASN A 425 35.99 24.49 -15.72
CA ASN A 425 37.11 23.70 -16.21
C ASN A 425 36.66 22.24 -16.47
N GLU A 426 37.56 21.44 -17.04
CA GLU A 426 37.27 20.04 -17.40
C GLU A 426 36.92 19.18 -16.17
N GLU A 427 37.52 19.46 -15.00
CA GLU A 427 37.26 18.73 -13.75
C GLU A 427 35.83 18.95 -13.21
N ASN A 428 35.24 20.12 -13.48
CA ASN A 428 33.90 20.49 -13.03
C ASN A 428 32.82 20.38 -14.12
N ALA A 429 33.15 19.84 -15.30
CA ALA A 429 32.24 19.80 -16.44
C ALA A 429 30.93 19.06 -16.14
N GLU A 430 30.98 17.98 -15.34
CA GLU A 430 29.79 17.24 -14.92
C GLU A 430 28.87 18.09 -14.01
N GLN A 431 29.44 18.82 -13.05
CA GLN A 431 28.70 19.72 -12.16
C GLN A 431 28.04 20.85 -12.95
N TYR A 432 28.73 21.44 -13.92
CA TYR A 432 28.15 22.47 -14.80
C TYR A 432 27.03 21.91 -15.69
N SER A 433 27.22 20.72 -16.28
CA SER A 433 26.18 20.04 -17.05
C SER A 433 24.94 19.78 -16.20
N PHE A 434 25.14 19.30 -14.98
CA PHE A 434 24.08 19.09 -14.00
C PHE A 434 23.32 20.38 -13.66
N LEU A 435 24.04 21.47 -13.33
CA LEU A 435 23.42 22.75 -13.00
C LEU A 435 22.62 23.33 -14.18
N LEU A 436 23.11 23.16 -15.42
CA LEU A 436 22.40 23.57 -16.64
C LEU A 436 21.14 22.73 -16.88
N GLU A 437 21.24 21.40 -16.72
CA GLU A 437 20.11 20.49 -16.92
C GLU A 437 18.96 20.80 -15.93
N LYS A 438 19.32 21.04 -14.67
CA LYS A 438 18.39 21.44 -13.60
C LYS A 438 17.96 22.91 -13.69
N GLY A 439 18.60 23.71 -14.54
CA GLY A 439 18.29 25.12 -14.75
C GLY A 439 18.78 26.07 -13.64
N TYR A 440 19.61 25.61 -12.70
CA TYR A 440 20.19 26.42 -11.63
C TYR A 440 21.22 27.43 -12.12
N ILE A 441 21.85 27.17 -13.27
CA ILE A 441 22.65 28.15 -14.00
C ILE A 441 22.18 28.24 -15.45
N ARG A 442 22.53 29.34 -16.10
CA ARG A 442 22.31 29.55 -17.53
C ARG A 442 23.54 30.16 -18.17
N LYS A 443 23.80 29.78 -19.41
CA LYS A 443 24.89 30.34 -20.21
C LYS A 443 24.47 31.67 -20.79
N THR A 444 25.25 32.71 -20.54
CA THR A 444 25.06 34.07 -21.08
C THR A 444 26.31 34.49 -21.86
N LYS A 445 26.26 35.69 -22.48
CA LYS A 445 27.44 36.26 -23.16
C LYS A 445 28.60 36.56 -22.19
N GLU A 446 28.30 36.73 -20.90
CA GLU A 446 29.25 37.05 -19.83
C GLU A 446 29.72 35.79 -19.07
N GLY A 447 29.39 34.60 -19.56
CA GLY A 447 29.62 33.33 -18.86
C GLY A 447 28.35 32.79 -18.21
N TYR A 448 28.51 31.90 -17.24
CA TYR A 448 27.38 31.29 -16.53
C TYR A 448 26.84 32.22 -15.46
N LYS A 449 25.52 32.39 -15.40
CA LYS A 449 24.83 33.11 -14.34
C LYS A 449 23.96 32.17 -13.55
N PHE A 450 23.91 32.35 -12.23
CA PHE A 450 22.97 31.65 -11.38
C PHE A 450 21.53 32.06 -11.72
N ASN A 451 20.60 31.12 -11.53
CA ASN A 451 19.24 31.22 -12.04
C ASN A 451 18.22 30.70 -11.03
N ALA A 452 18.44 30.91 -9.74
CA ALA A 452 17.43 30.69 -8.69
C ALA A 452 17.54 31.77 -7.61
N VAL A 453 16.51 31.92 -6.77
CA VAL A 453 16.54 32.83 -5.62
C VAL A 453 17.53 32.29 -4.58
N TRP A 454 18.46 33.14 -4.15
CA TRP A 454 19.53 32.77 -3.23
C TRP A 454 19.59 33.70 -2.01
N MET A 455 19.77 33.12 -0.82
CA MET A 455 20.11 33.87 0.39
C MET A 455 21.58 33.65 0.66
N ASP A 456 22.35 34.71 0.86
CA ASP A 456 23.79 34.63 1.11
C ASP A 456 24.14 34.32 2.58
N SER A 457 23.20 34.54 3.48
CA SER A 457 23.39 34.48 4.92
C SER A 457 22.08 34.19 5.66
N PRO A 458 22.12 33.63 6.88
CA PRO A 458 20.96 33.53 7.75
C PRO A 458 20.31 34.89 8.03
N GLN A 459 21.10 35.97 8.08
CA GLN A 459 20.60 37.33 8.32
C GLN A 459 19.74 37.85 7.15
N THR A 460 20.05 37.47 5.91
CA THR A 460 19.23 37.78 4.73
C THR A 460 17.88 37.10 4.81
N LEU A 461 17.84 35.82 5.21
CA LEU A 461 16.60 35.11 5.49
C LEU A 461 15.78 35.81 6.61
N ASP A 462 16.42 36.16 7.72
CA ASP A 462 15.75 36.83 8.84
C ASP A 462 15.13 38.17 8.42
N ARG A 463 15.86 38.98 7.64
CA ARG A 463 15.34 40.25 7.10
C ARG A 463 14.15 40.00 6.18
N LEU A 464 14.25 39.01 5.30
CA LEU A 464 13.18 38.68 4.36
C LEU A 464 11.92 38.21 5.10
N ASN A 465 12.05 37.28 6.05
CA ASN A 465 10.93 36.81 6.88
C ASN A 465 10.28 37.95 7.68
N LYS A 466 11.07 38.88 8.22
CA LYS A 466 10.54 40.08 8.93
C LYS A 466 9.83 41.06 8.01
N ALA A 467 10.22 41.12 6.74
CA ALA A 467 9.58 41.98 5.75
C ALA A 467 8.23 41.43 5.28
N MET A 468 8.05 40.10 5.26
CA MET A 468 6.82 39.48 4.79
C MET A 468 5.61 39.85 5.66
N PRO A 469 4.44 40.16 5.06
CA PRO A 469 3.24 40.51 5.82
C PRO A 469 2.69 39.29 6.57
N ASP A 470 2.10 39.55 7.74
CA ASP A 470 1.19 38.62 8.42
C ASP A 470 -0.23 38.88 7.92
N LEU A 471 -0.80 37.86 7.27
CA LEU A 471 -2.13 37.91 6.67
C LEU A 471 -3.08 36.93 7.35
N SER A 472 -2.75 36.45 8.54
CA SER A 472 -3.58 35.50 9.29
C SER A 472 -5.02 35.96 9.48
N ALA A 473 -5.24 37.27 9.72
CA ALA A 473 -6.57 37.85 9.84
C ALA A 473 -7.39 37.81 8.53
N LEU A 474 -6.72 37.87 7.36
CA LEU A 474 -7.34 37.69 6.05
C LEU A 474 -7.63 36.21 5.79
N TYR A 475 -6.66 35.34 6.09
CA TYR A 475 -6.73 33.91 5.76
C TYR A 475 -7.69 33.15 6.66
N ALA A 476 -7.69 33.37 7.98
CA ALA A 476 -8.48 32.61 8.95
C ALA A 476 -9.96 32.44 8.56
N PRO A 477 -10.73 33.51 8.26
CA PRO A 477 -12.12 33.34 7.85
C PRO A 477 -12.26 32.64 6.49
N ALA A 478 -11.39 32.92 5.53
CA ALA A 478 -11.46 32.36 4.18
C ALA A 478 -11.14 30.85 4.17
N VAL A 479 -10.03 30.46 4.81
CA VAL A 479 -9.60 29.04 4.89
C VAL A 479 -10.48 28.23 5.83
N GLY A 480 -11.07 28.86 6.86
CA GLY A 480 -12.06 28.22 7.72
C GLY A 480 -13.31 27.78 6.94
N LYS A 481 -13.91 28.70 6.17
CA LYS A 481 -15.05 28.37 5.28
C LYS A 481 -14.68 27.28 4.27
N LEU A 482 -13.49 27.40 3.66
CA LEU A 482 -12.99 26.41 2.70
C LEU A 482 -12.84 25.04 3.36
N TYR A 483 -12.20 24.98 4.53
CA TYR A 483 -12.02 23.75 5.30
C TYR A 483 -13.37 23.10 5.64
N ASP A 484 -14.36 23.85 6.11
CA ASP A 484 -15.67 23.29 6.45
C ASP A 484 -16.38 22.71 5.23
N LYS A 485 -16.34 23.40 4.08
CA LYS A 485 -16.89 22.89 2.82
C LYS A 485 -16.17 21.62 2.36
N MET A 486 -14.84 21.63 2.39
CA MET A 486 -14.00 20.51 1.96
C MET A 486 -14.13 19.30 2.89
N LEU A 487 -14.16 19.51 4.21
CA LEU A 487 -14.36 18.45 5.19
C LEU A 487 -15.71 17.79 4.99
N ASN A 488 -16.78 18.58 4.87
CA ASN A 488 -18.12 18.05 4.61
C ASN A 488 -18.17 17.23 3.32
N LEU A 489 -17.47 17.67 2.27
CA LEU A 489 -17.37 16.93 1.01
C LEU A 489 -16.60 15.61 1.20
N PHE A 490 -15.43 15.66 1.85
CA PHE A 490 -14.58 14.49 2.05
C PHE A 490 -15.21 13.46 2.97
N LEU A 491 -15.98 13.86 3.98
CA LEU A 491 -16.65 12.93 4.90
C LEU A 491 -17.85 12.22 4.26
N GLN A 492 -18.37 12.69 3.12
CA GLN A 492 -19.47 12.02 2.45
C GLN A 492 -19.08 10.60 2.05
N ASN A 493 -19.91 9.64 2.45
CA ASN A 493 -19.73 8.22 2.19
C ASN A 493 -18.46 7.58 2.80
N GLN A 494 -17.77 8.27 3.70
CA GLN A 494 -16.61 7.71 4.40
C GLN A 494 -17.02 6.93 5.66
N PRO A 495 -16.28 5.88 6.05
CA PRO A 495 -16.46 5.21 7.32
C PRO A 495 -16.18 6.14 8.51
N LYS A 496 -17.07 6.17 9.51
CA LYS A 496 -16.96 7.06 10.69
C LYS A 496 -15.64 6.96 11.45
N HIS A 497 -15.06 5.76 11.54
CA HIS A 497 -13.81 5.57 12.28
C HIS A 497 -12.58 6.19 11.58
N LEU A 498 -12.69 6.55 10.30
CA LEU A 498 -11.66 7.27 9.56
C LEU A 498 -11.81 8.80 9.67
N GLU A 499 -12.88 9.32 10.27
CA GLU A 499 -13.14 10.77 10.37
C GLU A 499 -11.95 11.57 10.93
N PRO A 500 -11.25 11.13 12.01
CA PRO A 500 -10.09 11.86 12.52
C PRO A 500 -8.93 11.93 11.51
N GLN A 501 -8.64 10.82 10.83
CA GLN A 501 -7.59 10.74 9.81
C GLN A 501 -7.95 11.59 8.58
N LEU A 502 -9.22 11.54 8.15
CA LEU A 502 -9.73 12.36 7.05
C LEU A 502 -9.66 13.84 7.39
N ALA A 503 -10.08 14.26 8.59
CA ALA A 503 -9.99 15.65 9.02
C ALA A 503 -8.54 16.16 9.01
N TYR A 504 -7.58 15.33 9.43
CA TYR A 504 -6.16 15.65 9.32
C TYR A 504 -5.72 15.81 7.86
N MET A 505 -6.04 14.83 7.00
CA MET A 505 -5.67 14.85 5.58
C MET A 505 -6.29 16.03 4.81
N VAL A 506 -7.57 16.32 5.07
CA VAL A 506 -8.29 17.45 4.47
C VAL A 506 -7.60 18.75 4.82
N ARG A 507 -7.22 18.94 6.09
CA ARG A 507 -6.55 20.16 6.53
C ARG A 507 -5.27 20.44 5.73
N GLY A 508 -4.45 19.41 5.54
CA GLY A 508 -3.20 19.55 4.77
C GLY A 508 -3.35 19.62 3.26
N ASN A 509 -4.43 19.10 2.69
CA ASN A 509 -4.69 19.23 1.25
C ASN A 509 -5.41 20.55 0.90
N THR A 510 -6.22 21.06 1.83
CA THR A 510 -7.07 22.23 1.61
C THR A 510 -6.30 23.54 1.70
N GLY A 511 -5.40 23.66 2.67
CA GLY A 511 -4.50 24.80 2.88
C GLY A 511 -3.13 24.53 2.28
N GLY A 512 -2.36 25.58 2.00
CA GLY A 512 -1.12 25.47 1.22
C GLY A 512 -1.42 24.86 -0.15
N GLY A 513 -0.74 23.75 -0.46
CA GLY A 513 -1.09 22.78 -1.51
C GLY A 513 -1.82 23.36 -2.72
N ARG A 514 -3.04 22.87 -2.97
CA ARG A 514 -3.86 23.31 -4.11
C ARG A 514 -4.24 24.78 -4.05
N LEU A 515 -4.52 25.33 -2.86
CA LEU A 515 -4.91 26.74 -2.71
C LEU A 515 -3.85 27.70 -3.29
N VAL A 516 -2.56 27.36 -3.16
CA VAL A 516 -1.46 28.09 -3.83
C VAL A 516 -1.69 28.17 -5.34
N ALA A 517 -1.99 27.06 -6.01
CA ALA A 517 -2.21 27.06 -7.46
C ALA A 517 -3.44 27.89 -7.87
N TYR A 518 -4.53 27.85 -7.08
CA TYR A 518 -5.71 28.68 -7.35
C TYR A 518 -5.41 30.17 -7.20
N ILE A 519 -4.65 30.57 -6.19
CA ILE A 519 -4.25 31.97 -5.99
C ILE A 519 -3.30 32.42 -7.11
N LEU A 520 -2.28 31.63 -7.46
CA LEU A 520 -1.36 31.96 -8.56
C LEU A 520 -2.10 32.09 -9.89
N LYS A 521 -3.03 31.16 -10.18
CA LYS A 521 -3.87 31.23 -11.37
C LYS A 521 -4.72 32.49 -11.39
N HIS A 522 -5.37 32.82 -10.26
CA HIS A 522 -6.17 34.05 -10.14
C HIS A 522 -5.33 35.30 -10.46
N LEU A 523 -4.12 35.39 -9.91
CA LEU A 523 -3.20 36.51 -10.13
C LEU A 523 -2.66 36.59 -11.56
N ILE A 524 -2.50 35.44 -12.24
CA ILE A 524 -2.14 35.43 -13.67
C ILE A 524 -3.32 35.88 -14.52
N ASP A 525 -4.50 35.32 -14.27
CA ASP A 525 -5.71 35.58 -15.07
C ASP A 525 -6.12 37.06 -14.99
N ASN A 526 -5.87 37.73 -13.85
CA ASN A 526 -6.12 39.16 -13.68
C ASN A 526 -4.93 40.08 -14.02
N GLY A 527 -3.78 39.51 -14.41
CA GLY A 527 -2.60 40.24 -14.89
C GLY A 527 -1.69 40.83 -13.81
N LYS A 528 -1.95 40.57 -12.52
CA LYS A 528 -1.05 41.00 -11.42
C LYS A 528 0.27 40.23 -11.41
N LEU A 529 0.24 38.92 -11.64
CA LEU A 529 1.42 38.05 -11.75
C LEU A 529 1.66 37.69 -13.21
N LYS A 530 2.86 37.95 -13.73
CA LYS A 530 3.21 37.54 -15.10
C LYS A 530 3.68 36.08 -15.10
N PRO A 531 3.27 35.26 -16.10
CA PRO A 531 3.81 33.92 -16.28
C PRO A 531 5.34 33.92 -16.31
N PRO A 532 6.00 32.87 -15.82
CA PRO A 532 7.45 32.80 -15.81
C PRO A 532 7.99 32.68 -17.24
N LEU A 533 9.18 33.25 -17.47
CA LEU A 533 9.88 33.07 -18.73
C LEU A 533 10.37 31.60 -18.86
N PRO A 534 10.57 31.07 -20.08
CA PRO A 534 10.98 29.66 -20.26
C PRO A 534 12.24 29.28 -19.46
N HIS A 535 13.23 30.17 -19.35
CA HIS A 535 14.44 29.91 -18.59
C HIS A 535 14.24 29.97 -17.06
N GLN A 536 13.12 30.50 -16.58
CA GLN A 536 12.77 30.60 -15.16
C GLN A 536 12.00 29.37 -14.67
N GLN A 537 11.27 28.67 -15.55
CA GLN A 537 10.32 27.61 -15.19
C GLN A 537 10.92 26.47 -14.37
N LYS A 538 12.21 26.16 -14.59
CA LYS A 538 12.92 25.12 -13.83
C LYS A 538 13.27 25.53 -12.39
N THR A 539 13.24 26.81 -12.07
CA THR A 539 13.73 27.36 -10.79
C THR A 539 12.79 28.36 -10.12
N ILE A 540 11.60 28.62 -10.69
CA ILE A 540 10.52 29.27 -9.93
C ILE A 540 10.17 28.47 -8.68
N SER A 541 9.60 29.14 -7.68
CA SER A 541 9.16 28.51 -6.44
C SER A 541 10.29 27.69 -5.79
N THR A 542 11.51 28.20 -5.94
CA THR A 542 12.74 27.66 -5.36
C THR A 542 13.41 28.80 -4.59
N TRP A 543 13.82 28.53 -3.36
CA TRP A 543 14.85 29.32 -2.71
C TRP A 543 15.85 28.40 -2.05
N MET A 544 17.08 28.87 -1.83
CA MET A 544 18.14 28.11 -1.18
C MET A 544 19.22 29.04 -0.65
N GLY A 545 20.03 28.55 0.29
CA GLY A 545 21.10 29.33 0.92
C GLY A 545 21.54 28.74 2.26
N PRO A 546 22.38 29.44 3.03
CA PRO A 546 22.66 29.11 4.42
C PRO A 546 21.58 29.68 5.36
N VAL A 547 21.16 28.90 6.36
CA VAL A 547 20.05 29.23 7.29
C VAL A 547 20.33 29.00 8.76
N LYS A 548 21.52 28.54 9.10
CA LYS A 548 21.97 28.37 10.47
C LYS A 548 23.20 29.22 10.71
#